data_AF-A0A6L8TWD5-F1
#
_entry.id   AF-A0A6L8TWD5-F1
#
_cell.length_a   1.000
_cell.length_b   1.000
_cell.length_c   1.000
_cell.angle_alpha   90.00
_cell.angle_beta   90.00
_cell.angle_gamma   90.00
#
_symmetry.space_group_name_H-M   'P 1'
#
loop_
_entity.id
_entity.type
_entity.pdbx_description
1 polymer ?
#
loop_
_entity_poly.entity_id
_entity_poly.type
_entity_poly.pdbx_seq_one_letter_code
_entity_poly.pdbx_strand_id
1 'polypeptide(L)'
;KYGRSASFYKFENKLFYFNYFNDTIFSISPDLSHQAEYTFAQGDFRWPKTNIENNSISDLNSKLRKLFQPSGMFETKRFIVIPYMYQQAAYAFIEKKTKKIFLAFQKATDPRSVTETKACITNDLDGGLPLERFQYYSENDEEYFTSLISPFNLKMHISGSEFKNSRPEYPEKKKELEKFAGSLKETGNPVLVMVRLKH
;
A
#
# COMPACT_ATOMS: atom_id res chain seq x y z
N LYS A 1 -8.06 12.46 22.58
CA LYS A 1 -7.63 11.11 22.14
C LYS A 1 -7.38 11.15 20.63
N TYR A 2 -6.13 11.11 20.18
CA TYR A 2 -5.86 10.81 18.76
C TYR A 2 -5.98 9.30 18.58
N GLY A 3 -7.21 8.80 18.51
CA GLY A 3 -7.45 7.40 18.18
C GLY A 3 -7.06 7.21 16.72
N ARG A 4 -5.97 6.50 16.43
CA ARG A 4 -5.77 6.00 15.08
C ARG A 4 -6.79 4.90 14.82
N SER A 5 -7.46 4.99 13.68
CA SER A 5 -8.59 4.15 13.29
C SER A 5 -8.25 2.66 13.33
N ALA A 6 -9.20 1.82 13.71
CA ALA A 6 -9.13 0.40 13.42
C ALA A 6 -9.09 0.18 11.90
N SER A 7 -8.38 -0.84 11.44
CA SER A 7 -8.40 -1.27 10.04
C SER A 7 -9.37 -2.44 9.92
N PHE A 8 -10.21 -2.42 8.90
CA PHE A 8 -11.07 -3.54 8.55
C PHE A 8 -11.03 -3.75 7.04
N TYR A 9 -11.16 -5.01 6.62
CA TYR A 9 -11.26 -5.37 5.21
C TYR A 9 -12.09 -6.62 5.05
N LYS A 10 -12.70 -6.77 3.88
CA LYS A 10 -13.41 -8.00 3.51
C LYS A 10 -12.48 -8.86 2.66
N PHE A 11 -12.45 -10.15 2.94
CA PHE A 11 -11.81 -11.14 2.09
C PHE A 11 -12.67 -12.40 2.10
N GLU A 12 -12.98 -12.91 0.91
CA GLU A 12 -13.98 -13.98 0.72
C GLU A 12 -15.32 -13.64 1.43
N ASN A 13 -15.81 -14.53 2.28
CA ASN A 13 -17.05 -14.36 3.05
C ASN A 13 -16.82 -13.87 4.49
N LYS A 14 -15.60 -13.45 4.85
CA LYS A 14 -15.27 -12.98 6.20
C LYS A 14 -14.95 -11.48 6.24
N LEU A 15 -15.23 -10.86 7.37
CA LEU A 15 -14.76 -9.52 7.72
C LEU A 15 -13.55 -9.63 8.64
N PHE A 16 -12.43 -9.04 8.26
CA PHE A 16 -11.22 -9.00 9.06
C PHE A 16 -11.08 -7.64 9.73
N TYR A 17 -10.53 -7.61 10.95
CA TYR A 17 -10.25 -6.38 11.67
C TYR A 17 -8.96 -6.44 12.47
N PHE A 18 -8.35 -5.27 12.62
CA PHE A 18 -7.13 -5.03 13.39
C PHE A 18 -7.24 -3.70 14.13
N ASN A 19 -6.70 -3.65 15.35
CA ASN A 19 -6.52 -2.40 16.09
C ASN A 19 -5.07 -2.27 16.57
N TYR A 20 -4.59 -1.03 16.75
CA TYR A 20 -3.20 -0.76 17.11
C TYR A 20 -2.76 -1.34 18.47
N PHE A 21 -3.69 -1.64 19.37
CA PHE A 21 -3.39 -2.18 20.69
C PHE A 21 -3.24 -3.71 20.69
N ASN A 22 -3.65 -4.36 19.60
CA ASN A 22 -3.56 -5.79 19.41
C ASN A 22 -2.44 -6.12 18.42
N ASP A 23 -1.85 -7.28 18.61
CA ASP A 23 -0.85 -7.86 17.71
C ASP A 23 -1.48 -8.87 16.74
N THR A 24 -2.80 -8.98 16.75
CA THR A 24 -3.52 -10.06 16.08
C THR A 24 -4.60 -9.47 15.18
N ILE A 25 -4.65 -9.95 13.94
CA ILE A 25 -5.77 -9.77 13.02
C ILE A 25 -6.81 -10.84 13.35
N PHE A 26 -8.04 -10.40 13.54
CA PHE A 26 -9.19 -11.26 13.81
C PHE A 26 -10.12 -11.28 12.61
N SER A 27 -10.91 -12.34 12.47
CA SER A 27 -12.01 -12.43 11.50
C SER A 27 -13.35 -12.60 12.19
N ILE A 28 -14.40 -12.19 11.49
CA ILE A 28 -15.81 -12.43 11.80
C ILE A 28 -16.43 -13.12 10.59
N SER A 29 -16.99 -14.31 10.82
CA SER A 29 -17.69 -15.11 9.81
C SER A 29 -19.16 -14.66 9.65
N PRO A 30 -19.88 -15.11 8.60
CA PRO A 30 -21.28 -14.73 8.39
C PRO A 30 -22.24 -15.11 9.54
N ASP A 31 -21.90 -16.15 10.30
CA ASP A 31 -22.64 -16.60 11.49
C ASP A 31 -22.26 -15.83 12.76
N LEU A 32 -21.49 -14.75 12.64
CA LEU A 32 -20.96 -13.91 13.71
C LEU A 32 -19.95 -14.60 14.65
N SER A 33 -19.49 -15.81 14.30
CA SER A 33 -18.35 -16.42 14.99
C SER A 33 -17.07 -15.59 14.74
N HIS A 34 -16.19 -15.55 15.72
CA HIS A 34 -14.95 -14.77 15.68
C HIS A 34 -13.72 -15.66 15.89
N GLN A 35 -12.64 -15.36 15.18
CA GLN A 35 -11.41 -16.15 15.23
C GLN A 35 -10.17 -15.25 15.17
N ALA A 36 -9.10 -15.62 15.88
CA ALA A 36 -7.77 -15.06 15.67
C ALA A 36 -7.12 -15.73 14.44
N GLU A 37 -6.81 -14.95 13.40
CA GLU A 37 -6.32 -15.48 12.12
C GLU A 37 -4.80 -15.33 11.98
N TYR A 38 -4.27 -14.15 12.33
CA TYR A 38 -2.85 -13.85 12.15
C TYR A 38 -2.30 -13.08 13.33
N THR A 39 -1.24 -13.59 13.98
CA THR A 39 -0.55 -12.91 15.08
C THR A 39 0.83 -12.45 14.64
N PHE A 40 1.11 -11.17 14.82
CA PHE A 40 2.42 -10.55 14.60
C PHE A 40 3.33 -10.77 15.80
N ALA A 41 4.65 -10.72 15.53
CA ALA A 41 5.67 -10.94 16.55
C ALA A 41 5.47 -10.03 17.79
N GLN A 42 5.91 -10.53 18.95
CA GLN A 42 5.99 -9.73 20.17
C GLN A 42 7.22 -8.83 20.17
N GLY A 43 7.09 -7.63 20.71
CA GLY A 43 8.21 -6.69 20.81
C GLY A 43 7.82 -5.25 21.13
N ASP A 44 8.83 -4.42 21.33
CA ASP A 44 8.72 -3.03 21.80
C ASP A 44 8.22 -2.05 20.74
N PHE A 45 7.97 -2.52 19.52
CA PHE A 45 7.39 -1.73 18.43
C PHE A 45 5.86 -1.61 18.53
N ARG A 46 5.23 -2.23 19.54
CA ARG A 46 3.76 -2.19 19.73
C ARG A 46 3.29 -0.84 20.20
N TRP A 47 2.03 -0.52 19.88
CA TRP A 47 1.41 0.67 20.44
C TRP A 47 1.28 0.54 21.97
N PRO A 48 1.70 1.54 22.76
CA PRO A 48 1.59 1.47 24.20
C PRO A 48 0.12 1.47 24.65
N LYS A 49 -0.17 0.77 25.75
CA LYS A 49 -1.53 0.76 26.36
C LYS A 49 -1.88 2.11 27.01
N THR A 50 -0.88 2.92 27.29
CA THR A 50 -1.00 4.28 27.86
C THR A 50 -0.87 5.34 26.77
N ASN A 51 -1.24 6.58 27.11
CA ASN A 51 -1.01 7.70 26.20
C ASN A 51 0.49 7.89 25.97
N ILE A 52 0.86 8.21 24.72
CA ILE A 52 2.21 8.65 24.41
C ILE A 52 2.34 10.10 24.90
N GLU A 53 3.00 10.29 26.03
CA GLU A 53 3.35 11.62 26.52
C GLU A 53 4.30 12.28 25.52
N ASN A 54 4.08 13.55 25.20
CA ASN A 54 4.93 14.29 24.28
C ASN A 54 4.99 15.77 24.66
N ASN A 55 6.17 16.37 24.51
CA ASN A 55 6.41 17.79 24.84
C ASN A 55 6.30 18.70 23.61
N SER A 56 6.30 18.11 22.40
CA SER A 56 6.12 18.82 21.13
C SER A 56 5.62 17.88 20.04
N ILE A 57 5.27 18.41 18.87
CA ILE A 57 4.94 17.61 17.67
C ILE A 57 6.16 16.83 17.19
N SER A 58 7.36 17.43 17.24
CA SER A 58 8.61 16.76 16.83
C SER A 58 8.91 15.54 17.73
N ASP A 59 8.76 15.72 19.05
CA ASP A 59 8.92 14.64 20.03
C ASP A 59 7.91 13.51 19.79
N LEU A 60 6.63 13.85 19.58
CA LEU A 60 5.59 12.88 19.25
C LEU A 60 5.94 12.09 17.98
N ASN A 61 6.33 12.78 16.90
CA ASN A 61 6.72 12.13 15.65
C ASN A 61 7.94 11.20 15.85
N SER A 62 8.91 11.61 16.67
CA SER A 62 10.08 10.77 16.99
C SER A 62 9.71 9.48 17.73
N LYS A 63 8.73 9.55 18.63
CA LYS A 63 8.21 8.39 19.37
C LYS A 63 7.39 7.49 18.45
N LEU A 64 6.49 8.07 17.65
CA LEU A 64 5.67 7.32 16.70
C LEU A 64 6.50 6.54 15.69
N ARG A 65 7.62 7.10 15.19
CA ARG A 65 8.52 6.40 14.25
C ARG A 65 9.11 5.08 14.78
N LYS A 66 9.15 4.91 16.11
CA LYS A 66 9.60 3.68 16.78
C LYS A 66 8.48 2.65 16.95
N LEU A 67 7.25 2.98 16.56
CA LEU A 67 6.10 2.10 16.66
C LEU A 67 5.73 1.56 15.28
N PHE A 68 5.34 0.29 15.23
CA PHE A 68 4.76 -0.33 14.05
C PHE A 68 3.38 0.24 13.80
N GLN A 69 3.25 0.92 12.67
CA GLN A 69 2.04 1.63 12.30
C GLN A 69 1.49 1.03 11.01
N PRO A 70 0.79 -0.11 11.07
CA PRO A 70 0.07 -0.61 9.92
C PRO A 70 -1.11 0.32 9.61
N SER A 71 -1.58 0.27 8.37
CA SER A 71 -2.74 1.02 7.86
C SER A 71 -3.55 0.10 6.94
N GLY A 72 -4.51 0.63 6.19
CA GLY A 72 -5.53 -0.10 5.41
C GLY A 72 -5.05 -1.43 4.81
N MET A 73 -5.17 -2.50 5.58
CA MET A 73 -4.75 -3.85 5.20
C MET A 73 -5.75 -4.42 4.21
N PHE A 74 -5.29 -5.35 3.38
CA PHE A 74 -6.18 -6.15 2.54
C PHE A 74 -5.54 -7.52 2.26
N GLU A 75 -6.31 -8.42 1.69
CA GLU A 75 -5.86 -9.77 1.33
C GLU A 75 -6.14 -10.07 -0.13
N THR A 76 -5.24 -10.86 -0.71
CA THR A 76 -5.39 -11.53 -2.00
C THR A 76 -5.45 -13.04 -1.74
N LYS A 77 -5.75 -13.85 -2.75
CA LYS A 77 -5.70 -15.33 -2.66
C LYS A 77 -4.33 -15.82 -2.19
N ARG A 78 -3.25 -15.10 -2.52
CA ARG A 78 -1.86 -15.49 -2.21
C ARG A 78 -1.24 -14.74 -1.02
N PHE A 79 -1.60 -13.48 -0.80
CA PHE A 79 -0.90 -12.60 0.14
C PHE A 79 -1.83 -11.97 1.17
N ILE A 80 -1.29 -11.72 2.35
CA ILE A 80 -1.77 -10.66 3.25
C ILE A 80 -0.91 -9.43 2.94
N VAL A 81 -1.55 -8.29 2.71
CA VAL A 81 -0.84 -7.07 2.35
C VAL A 81 -1.05 -6.00 3.41
N ILE A 82 0.07 -5.51 3.93
CA ILE A 82 0.09 -4.55 5.04
C ILE A 82 0.89 -3.32 4.61
N PRO A 83 0.22 -2.20 4.27
CA PRO A 83 0.90 -0.92 4.24
C PRO A 83 1.25 -0.51 5.66
N TYR A 84 2.53 -0.24 5.93
CA TYR A 84 2.97 0.16 7.25
C TYR A 84 4.00 1.28 7.22
N MET A 85 4.14 1.93 8.37
CA MET A 85 5.25 2.79 8.72
C MET A 85 5.93 2.25 10.00
N TYR A 86 7.22 1.98 9.92
CA TYR A 86 8.08 1.59 11.04
C TYR A 86 9.54 1.75 10.63
N GLN A 87 10.20 2.83 11.03
CA GLN A 87 11.52 3.30 10.53
C GLN A 87 11.57 3.57 9.00
N GLN A 88 10.91 2.75 8.20
CA GLN A 88 10.62 2.85 6.78
C GLN A 88 9.10 2.79 6.55
N ALA A 89 8.63 3.25 5.39
CA ALA A 89 7.28 2.99 4.92
C ALA A 89 7.30 2.04 3.72
N ALA A 90 6.51 0.96 3.79
CA ALA A 90 6.46 -0.06 2.75
C ALA A 90 5.08 -0.75 2.71
N TYR A 91 4.78 -1.39 1.58
CA TYR A 91 3.81 -2.49 1.55
C TYR A 91 4.55 -3.79 1.87
N ALA A 92 4.14 -4.47 2.93
CA ALA A 92 4.59 -5.84 3.21
C ALA A 92 3.60 -6.83 2.59
N PHE A 93 4.06 -7.63 1.63
CA PHE A 93 3.35 -8.76 1.06
C PHE A 93 3.81 -10.03 1.78
N ILE A 94 2.94 -10.59 2.61
CA ILE A 94 3.21 -11.80 3.38
C ILE A 94 2.53 -12.96 2.66
N GLU A 95 3.31 -13.89 2.10
CA GLU A 95 2.75 -15.04 1.39
C GLU A 95 2.08 -16.00 2.39
N LYS A 96 0.79 -16.28 2.19
CA LYS A 96 -0.03 -17.02 3.17
C LYS A 96 0.50 -18.42 3.48
N LYS A 97 1.07 -19.11 2.49
CA LYS A 97 1.58 -20.50 2.64
C LYS A 97 2.95 -20.56 3.30
N THR A 98 3.94 -19.85 2.75
CA THR A 98 5.34 -19.95 3.20
C THR A 98 5.71 -18.97 4.29
N LYS A 99 4.87 -17.95 4.52
CA LYS A 99 5.13 -16.80 5.40
C LYS A 99 6.31 -15.93 4.96
N LYS A 100 6.80 -16.12 3.72
CA LYS A 100 7.83 -15.25 3.13
C LYS A 100 7.27 -13.83 2.97
N ILE A 101 8.12 -12.84 3.28
CA ILE A 101 7.78 -11.42 3.23
C ILE A 101 8.49 -10.79 2.03
N PHE A 102 7.74 -10.03 1.24
CA PHE A 102 8.27 -9.17 0.18
C PHE A 102 7.90 -7.73 0.51
N LEU A 103 8.87 -6.81 0.43
CA LEU A 103 8.66 -5.41 0.73
C LEU A 103 8.64 -4.59 -0.56
N ALA A 104 7.60 -3.79 -0.76
CA ALA A 104 7.51 -2.84 -1.87
C ALA A 104 7.55 -1.41 -1.34
N PHE A 105 8.62 -0.69 -1.69
CA PHE A 105 8.84 0.70 -1.32
C PHE A 105 9.76 1.40 -2.32
N GLN A 106 9.77 2.73 -2.26
CA GLN A 106 10.73 3.58 -2.95
C GLN A 106 11.35 4.57 -1.97
N LYS A 107 12.52 5.12 -2.30
CA LYS A 107 13.10 6.22 -1.52
C LYS A 107 12.18 7.44 -1.59
N ALA A 108 11.96 8.08 -0.44
CA ALA A 108 11.26 9.35 -0.38
C ALA A 108 12.22 10.46 -0.82
N THR A 109 11.81 11.28 -1.78
CA THR A 109 12.57 12.44 -2.26
C THR A 109 12.14 13.74 -1.57
N ASP A 110 11.01 13.74 -0.87
CA ASP A 110 10.54 14.91 -0.12
C ASP A 110 11.28 15.01 1.23
N PRO A 111 12.05 16.08 1.49
CA PRO A 111 12.74 16.28 2.77
C PRO A 111 11.78 16.43 3.96
N ARG A 112 10.48 16.63 3.73
CA ARG A 112 9.44 16.66 4.77
C ARG A 112 8.86 15.28 5.08
N SER A 113 9.27 14.24 4.33
CA SER A 113 8.82 12.88 4.59
C SER A 113 9.23 12.43 5.99
N VAL A 114 8.31 11.76 6.69
CA VAL A 114 8.54 11.25 8.05
C VAL A 114 9.48 10.04 8.02
N THR A 115 9.58 9.36 6.88
CA THR A 115 10.44 8.20 6.62
C THR A 115 11.30 8.42 5.38
N GLU A 116 12.46 7.76 5.32
CA GLU A 116 13.34 7.79 4.14
C GLU A 116 12.76 7.06 2.92
N THR A 117 11.62 6.39 3.11
CA THR A 117 10.94 5.60 2.10
C THR A 117 9.45 5.89 2.07
N LYS A 118 8.80 5.57 0.94
CA LYS A 118 7.35 5.58 0.73
C LYS A 118 6.88 4.20 0.32
N ALA A 119 5.74 3.76 0.83
CA ALA A 119 5.10 2.51 0.43
C ALA A 119 4.64 2.62 -1.03
N CYS A 120 5.16 1.74 -1.89
CA CYS A 120 5.07 1.93 -3.32
C CYS A 120 5.45 0.66 -4.10
N ILE A 121 4.68 0.31 -5.14
CA ILE A 121 5.07 -0.72 -6.11
C ILE A 121 5.59 -0.02 -7.37
N THR A 122 6.84 -0.27 -7.74
CA THR A 122 7.40 0.23 -8.99
C THR A 122 6.68 -0.39 -10.18
N ASN A 123 6.40 0.42 -11.20
CA ASN A 123 5.84 -0.08 -12.45
C ASN A 123 6.98 -0.36 -13.44
N ASP A 124 7.44 -1.60 -13.44
CA ASP A 124 8.43 -2.14 -14.36
C ASP A 124 7.81 -2.76 -15.62
N LEU A 125 6.48 -2.80 -15.74
CA LEU A 125 5.77 -3.46 -16.85
C LEU A 125 5.73 -2.59 -18.11
N ASP A 126 5.27 -1.34 -18.00
CA ASP A 126 5.16 -0.39 -19.12
C ASP A 126 5.91 0.93 -18.84
N GLY A 127 6.54 1.04 -17.66
CA GLY A 127 7.29 2.22 -17.24
C GLY A 127 6.41 3.37 -16.74
N GLY A 128 5.10 3.16 -16.60
CA GLY A 128 4.17 4.16 -16.08
C GLY A 128 4.45 4.58 -14.64
N LEU A 129 3.55 5.38 -14.08
CA LEU A 129 3.70 5.83 -12.70
C LEU A 129 3.66 4.66 -11.72
N PRO A 130 4.47 4.69 -10.66
CA PRO A 130 4.43 3.66 -9.63
C PRO A 130 3.12 3.71 -8.83
N LEU A 131 2.71 2.56 -8.29
CA LEU A 131 1.50 2.42 -7.48
C LEU A 131 1.77 2.75 -6.01
N GLU A 132 1.60 4.02 -5.66
CA GLU A 132 1.71 4.48 -4.27
C GLU A 132 0.43 4.27 -3.46
N ARG A 133 -0.72 4.54 -4.07
CA ARG A 133 -2.06 4.35 -3.49
C ARG A 133 -2.88 3.53 -4.45
N PHE A 134 -3.28 2.35 -4.01
CA PHE A 134 -4.08 1.44 -4.81
C PHE A 134 -5.08 0.69 -3.94
N GLN A 135 -6.10 0.14 -4.59
CA GLN A 135 -7.11 -0.70 -3.97
C GLN A 135 -7.02 -2.11 -4.53
N TYR A 136 -7.41 -3.08 -3.73
CA TYR A 136 -7.61 -4.45 -4.19
C TYR A 136 -9.03 -4.62 -4.71
N TYR A 137 -9.16 -5.24 -5.86
CA TYR A 137 -10.43 -5.58 -6.51
C TYR A 137 -10.34 -6.99 -7.08
N SER A 138 -11.42 -7.75 -7.01
CA SER A 138 -11.49 -9.09 -7.59
C SER A 138 -12.85 -9.32 -8.23
N GLU A 139 -12.84 -9.90 -9.43
CA GLU A 139 -14.04 -10.25 -10.19
C GLU A 139 -13.74 -11.47 -11.07
N ASN A 140 -14.70 -12.40 -11.19
CA ASN A 140 -14.57 -13.60 -12.04
C ASN A 140 -13.26 -14.37 -11.81
N ASP A 141 -12.91 -14.59 -10.54
CA ASP A 141 -11.68 -15.24 -10.09
C ASP A 141 -10.35 -14.52 -10.37
N GLU A 142 -10.36 -13.41 -11.09
CA GLU A 142 -9.20 -12.58 -11.36
C GLU A 142 -9.01 -11.53 -10.26
N GLU A 143 -7.75 -11.21 -9.96
CA GLU A 143 -7.37 -10.26 -8.92
C GLU A 143 -6.65 -9.07 -9.53
N TYR A 144 -7.00 -7.86 -9.08
CA TYR A 144 -6.49 -6.61 -9.61
C TYR A 144 -6.05 -5.66 -8.49
N PHE A 145 -5.00 -4.90 -8.77
CA PHE A 145 -4.75 -3.63 -8.10
C PHE A 145 -5.26 -2.49 -8.98
N THR A 146 -6.02 -1.59 -8.39
CA THR A 146 -6.61 -0.45 -9.09
C THR A 146 -6.11 0.86 -8.48
N SER A 147 -5.86 1.85 -9.33
CA SER A 147 -5.48 3.19 -8.90
C SER A 147 -6.05 4.25 -9.84
N LEU A 148 -6.26 5.46 -9.32
CA LEU A 148 -6.67 6.60 -10.11
C LEU A 148 -5.51 7.59 -10.22
N ILE A 149 -5.15 7.94 -11.45
CA ILE A 149 -4.05 8.85 -11.75
C ILE A 149 -4.59 10.07 -12.48
N SER A 150 -4.22 11.27 -12.05
CA SER A 150 -4.61 12.47 -12.79
C SER A 150 -3.89 12.54 -14.15
N PRO A 151 -4.56 12.99 -15.23
CA PRO A 151 -3.91 13.13 -16.53
C PRO A 151 -2.69 14.06 -16.48
N PHE A 152 -2.74 15.11 -15.67
CA PHE A 152 -1.61 15.99 -15.40
C PHE A 152 -0.38 15.24 -14.87
N ASN A 153 -0.54 14.44 -13.80
CA ASN A 153 0.57 13.68 -13.22
C ASN A 153 1.13 12.65 -14.21
N LEU A 154 0.26 11.97 -14.95
CA LEU A 154 0.68 11.03 -15.97
C LEU A 154 1.52 11.73 -17.06
N LYS A 155 1.04 12.84 -17.61
CA LYS A 155 1.78 13.61 -18.62
C LYS A 155 3.12 14.13 -18.13
N MET A 156 3.17 14.63 -16.90
CA MET A 156 4.44 15.05 -16.28
C MET A 156 5.44 13.88 -16.20
N HIS A 157 4.98 12.70 -15.77
CA HIS A 157 5.82 11.50 -15.71
C HIS A 157 6.36 11.10 -17.09
N ILE A 158 5.49 10.99 -18.09
CA ILE A 158 5.86 10.60 -19.46
C ILE A 158 6.88 11.58 -20.07
N SER A 159 6.74 12.87 -19.76
CA SER A 159 7.68 13.91 -20.24
C SER A 159 9.04 13.87 -19.52
N GLY A 160 9.09 13.26 -18.34
CA GLY A 160 10.25 13.19 -17.46
C GLY A 160 11.34 12.23 -17.92
N SER A 161 12.54 12.42 -17.38
CA SER A 161 13.71 11.57 -17.68
C SER A 161 13.55 10.14 -17.16
N GLU A 162 12.86 9.94 -16.04
CA GLU A 162 12.59 8.61 -15.46
C GLU A 162 11.84 7.73 -16.47
N PHE A 163 10.73 8.23 -17.03
CA PHE A 163 10.00 7.50 -18.07
C PHE A 163 10.84 7.31 -19.33
N LYS A 164 11.45 8.38 -19.87
CA LYS A 164 12.24 8.30 -21.11
C LYS A 164 13.37 7.28 -21.04
N ASN A 165 14.08 7.24 -19.91
CA ASN A 165 15.22 6.34 -19.70
C ASN A 165 14.82 4.95 -19.20
N SER A 166 13.56 4.73 -18.79
CA SER A 166 13.08 3.42 -18.34
C SER A 166 13.18 2.36 -19.44
N ARG A 167 13.45 1.12 -19.03
CA ARG A 167 13.46 -0.08 -19.88
C ARG A 167 12.49 -1.11 -19.31
N PRO A 168 11.17 -0.91 -19.49
CA PRO A 168 10.18 -1.78 -18.89
C PRO A 168 10.11 -3.15 -19.60
N GLU A 169 9.49 -4.13 -18.96
CA GLU A 169 9.31 -5.51 -19.44
C GLU A 169 8.60 -5.54 -20.80
N TYR A 170 7.66 -4.62 -21.04
CA TYR A 170 6.86 -4.51 -22.27
C TYR A 170 7.09 -3.14 -22.97
N PRO A 171 8.15 -2.99 -23.78
CA PRO A 171 8.46 -1.74 -24.48
C PRO A 171 7.37 -1.28 -25.45
N GLU A 172 6.58 -2.19 -26.00
CA GLU A 172 5.41 -1.89 -26.83
C GLU A 172 4.32 -1.20 -26.02
N LYS A 173 4.03 -1.67 -24.80
CA LYS A 173 3.06 -1.03 -23.89
C LYS A 173 3.53 0.33 -23.42
N LYS A 174 4.84 0.53 -23.26
CA LYS A 174 5.41 1.86 -23.00
C LYS A 174 5.03 2.87 -24.10
N LYS A 175 5.14 2.47 -25.37
CA LYS A 175 4.77 3.31 -26.52
C LYS A 175 3.25 3.57 -26.56
N GLU A 176 2.45 2.56 -26.26
CA GLU A 176 1.00 2.71 -26.15
C GLU A 176 0.61 3.68 -25.04
N LEU A 177 1.25 3.59 -23.86
CA LEU A 177 1.05 4.49 -22.74
C LEU A 177 1.42 5.93 -23.10
N GLU A 178 2.54 6.15 -23.79
CA GLU A 178 2.95 7.47 -24.28
C GLU A 178 1.92 8.06 -25.25
N LYS A 179 1.45 7.27 -26.22
CA LYS A 179 0.39 7.68 -27.15
C LYS A 179 -0.92 7.99 -26.44
N PHE A 180 -1.31 7.14 -25.48
CA PHE A 180 -2.51 7.33 -24.67
C PHE A 180 -2.42 8.64 -23.86
N ALA A 181 -1.32 8.86 -23.13
CA ALA A 181 -1.11 10.09 -22.36
C ALA A 181 -1.14 11.34 -23.25
N GLY A 182 -0.60 11.27 -24.47
CA GLY A 182 -0.66 12.35 -25.46
C GLY A 182 -2.07 12.73 -25.88
N SER A 183 -3.02 11.79 -25.85
CA SER A 183 -4.43 12.03 -26.21
C SER A 183 -5.25 12.72 -25.10
N LEU A 184 -4.76 12.73 -23.86
CA LEU A 184 -5.52 13.23 -22.71
C LEU A 184 -5.46 14.77 -22.63
N LYS A 185 -6.51 15.38 -22.07
CA LYS A 185 -6.44 16.76 -21.55
C LYS A 185 -5.94 16.72 -20.11
N GLU A 186 -5.07 17.66 -19.71
CA GLU A 186 -4.49 17.70 -18.36
C GLU A 186 -5.55 17.86 -17.27
N THR A 187 -6.62 18.59 -17.56
CA THR A 187 -7.79 18.83 -16.69
C THR A 187 -8.89 17.78 -16.89
N GLY A 188 -8.62 16.71 -17.64
CA GLY A 188 -9.56 15.63 -17.86
C GLY A 188 -9.82 14.79 -16.62
N ASN A 189 -10.75 13.84 -16.74
CA ASN A 189 -11.04 12.88 -15.69
C ASN A 189 -9.80 12.01 -15.37
N PRO A 190 -9.66 11.52 -14.12
CA PRO A 190 -8.62 10.57 -13.75
C PRO A 190 -8.62 9.31 -14.64
N VAL A 191 -7.43 8.81 -14.92
CA VAL A 191 -7.20 7.54 -15.60
C VAL A 191 -7.29 6.41 -14.56
N LEU A 192 -8.10 5.41 -14.85
CA LEU A 192 -8.11 4.16 -14.11
C LEU A 192 -6.95 3.27 -14.57
N VAL A 193 -6.04 2.96 -13.66
CA VAL A 193 -5.00 1.95 -13.85
C VAL A 193 -5.49 0.65 -13.21
N MET A 194 -5.41 -0.45 -13.96
CA MET A 194 -5.72 -1.79 -13.47
C MET A 194 -4.54 -2.71 -13.74
N VAL A 195 -3.98 -3.29 -12.68
CA VAL A 195 -2.87 -4.25 -12.75
C VAL A 195 -3.38 -5.59 -12.30
N ARG A 196 -3.38 -6.57 -13.19
CA ARG A 196 -3.81 -7.94 -12.90
C ARG A 196 -2.69 -8.71 -12.19
N LEU A 197 -3.02 -9.39 -11.10
CA LEU A 197 -2.08 -10.23 -10.36
C LEU A 197 -1.88 -11.56 -11.09
N LYS A 198 -0.65 -12.07 -11.10
CA LYS A 198 -0.36 -13.43 -11.60
C LYS A 198 -0.67 -14.45 -10.51
N HIS A 199 -1.36 -15.52 -10.88
CA HIS A 199 -1.63 -16.67 -10.01
C HIS A 199 -0.42 -17.61 -9.93
#